data_AF-A0A928I2T5-F1
#
_entry.id   AF-A0A928I2T5-F1
#
_cell.length_a   1.000
_cell.length_b   1.000
_cell.length_c   1.000
_cell.angle_alpha   90.00
_cell.angle_beta   90.00
_cell.angle_gamma   90.00
#
_symmetry.space_group_name_H-M   'P 1'
#
loop_
_entity.id
_entity.type
_entity.pdbx_description
1 polymer ?
#
loop_
_entity_poly.entity_id
_entity_poly.type
_entity_poly.pdbx_seq_one_letter_code
_entity_poly.pdbx_strand_id
1 'polypeptide(L)'
;MKKRFFFRRAPLLLAFSAVLLMLFSLCPTAYAADFSLSPHAGALKDGKESSYATVSELTVSGKDLTSVYILFDTPVGAFELSDSEGQRVLVNENDFLHLFLDLTSLFGKKQDRVTLHLDKKKVSEIKAFGDEPIPDTVQRWEPSHQKADLMLFGAHSDDEHLFFAGIVPLYAGQRGLDVQVVYLTHNWDTHTRPHELLNGLWTAGMRHYPVIGPFPDLYSTSLDGANSVYKNAGYTEEDFLAFEVEMLRRFKPAVLVTHDVNGEYGHGTHRLLAHTIQTAIKMAADTELFPDSEVRYGIWEPFKVYLHLWEDNPIVLDLDEPLSAFGGRTAFDMAKEGYACHHSQQWTWFTRWVNVPTASDIKTYSPKQFGLFFRTVGEDVGKNDFFENLTSNDEYAEIERLSESLSPAEEAERPTGTSPAESLPGESGTTANGTEHPSRTPLEPSCFGDEPQSGSNSRHLWLILLSLTAAAIVLLILLAIQIRIINRKKRRTRHEP
;
A
#
# COMPACT_ATOMS: atom_id res chain seq x y z
N MET A 1 -18.41 71.29 -35.11
CA MET A 1 -19.23 70.61 -36.14
C MET A 1 -18.90 69.11 -36.09
N LYS A 2 -19.85 68.26 -35.63
CA LYS A 2 -19.89 66.77 -35.73
C LYS A 2 -18.72 66.00 -35.06
N LYS A 3 -18.81 64.76 -34.55
CA LYS A 3 -19.85 63.82 -34.10
C LYS A 3 -19.11 62.71 -33.31
N ARG A 4 -19.84 62.05 -32.41
CA ARG A 4 -19.51 60.89 -31.55
C ARG A 4 -18.81 59.71 -32.27
N PHE A 5 -18.02 58.93 -31.52
CA PHE A 5 -18.26 57.49 -31.37
C PHE A 5 -17.79 56.98 -29.99
N PHE A 6 -18.75 56.44 -29.24
CA PHE A 6 -18.61 55.69 -28.00
C PHE A 6 -18.58 54.21 -28.41
N PHE A 7 -17.66 53.40 -27.89
CA PHE A 7 -17.88 51.96 -27.75
C PHE A 7 -17.41 51.50 -26.37
N ARG A 8 -18.41 51.08 -25.58
CA ARG A 8 -18.28 50.34 -24.34
C ARG A 8 -17.75 48.93 -24.63
N ARG A 9 -16.72 48.47 -23.90
CA ARG A 9 -16.51 47.05 -23.57
C ARG A 9 -15.79 46.92 -22.23
N ALA A 10 -16.55 46.59 -21.19
CA ALA A 10 -16.17 45.74 -20.05
C ALA A 10 -17.36 45.65 -19.09
N PRO A 11 -18.24 44.68 -19.29
CA PRO A 11 -18.52 43.75 -18.19
C PRO A 11 -18.64 42.33 -18.77
N LEU A 12 -17.51 41.65 -18.95
CA LEU A 12 -17.52 40.22 -19.32
C LEU A 12 -16.57 39.37 -18.45
N LEU A 13 -15.62 39.98 -17.74
CA LEU A 13 -14.71 39.23 -16.87
C LEU A 13 -15.29 38.87 -15.48
N LEU A 14 -16.30 39.59 -14.99
CA LEU A 14 -16.93 39.27 -13.70
C LEU A 14 -18.00 38.18 -13.80
N ALA A 15 -18.60 37.97 -14.97
CA ALA A 15 -19.60 36.92 -15.17
C ALA A 15 -18.96 35.53 -15.35
N PHE A 16 -17.77 35.45 -15.95
CA PHE A 16 -17.06 34.17 -16.13
C PHE A 16 -16.49 33.62 -14.82
N SER A 17 -16.05 34.49 -13.91
CA SER A 17 -15.55 34.04 -12.60
C SER A 17 -16.66 33.53 -11.67
N ALA A 18 -17.88 34.07 -11.78
CA ALA A 18 -19.02 33.63 -10.97
C ALA A 18 -19.63 32.31 -11.48
N VAL A 19 -19.60 32.07 -12.80
CA VAL A 19 -20.09 30.80 -13.39
C VAL A 19 -19.11 29.66 -13.14
N LEU A 20 -17.79 29.92 -13.12
CA LEU A 20 -16.79 28.91 -12.77
C LEU A 20 -16.84 28.55 -11.27
N LEU A 21 -17.14 29.51 -10.39
CA LEU A 21 -17.38 29.25 -8.96
C LEU A 21 -18.72 28.56 -8.69
N MET A 22 -19.75 28.74 -9.53
CA MET A 22 -21.01 27.99 -9.42
C MET A 22 -20.92 26.57 -10.00
N LEU A 23 -20.03 26.30 -10.96
CA LEU A 23 -19.84 24.96 -11.53
C LEU A 23 -18.98 24.04 -10.65
N PHE A 24 -18.22 24.58 -9.70
CA PHE A 24 -17.56 23.80 -8.63
C PHE A 24 -18.43 23.59 -7.38
N SER A 25 -19.66 24.12 -7.35
CA SER A 25 -20.53 24.09 -6.16
C SER A 25 -21.73 23.12 -6.27
N LEU A 26 -21.75 22.23 -7.25
CA LEU A 26 -22.86 21.28 -7.46
C LEU A 26 -22.38 19.83 -7.70
N CYS A 27 -21.22 19.45 -7.15
CA CYS A 27 -21.11 18.08 -6.69
C CYS A 27 -21.78 18.08 -5.32
N PRO A 28 -22.91 17.38 -5.10
CA PRO A 28 -23.43 17.23 -3.75
C PRO A 28 -22.30 16.59 -2.96
N THR A 29 -21.67 17.36 -2.07
CA THR A 29 -20.83 16.80 -1.02
C THR A 29 -21.79 15.94 -0.21
N ALA A 30 -21.80 14.65 -0.51
CA ALA A 30 -22.54 13.65 0.20
C ALA A 30 -22.21 13.79 1.68
N TYR A 31 -23.18 14.29 2.46
CA TYR A 31 -23.01 14.46 3.89
C TYR A 31 -23.49 13.19 4.58
N ALA A 32 -22.73 12.75 5.59
CA ALA A 32 -23.22 11.75 6.52
C ALA A 32 -24.59 12.20 7.07
N ALA A 33 -25.49 11.24 7.29
CA ALA A 33 -26.78 11.50 7.91
C ALA A 33 -26.61 12.13 9.29
N ASP A 34 -27.63 12.83 9.79
CA ASP A 34 -27.62 13.26 11.19
C ASP A 34 -27.86 12.04 12.09
N PHE A 35 -26.87 11.70 12.91
CA PHE A 35 -26.92 10.54 13.81
C PHE A 35 -26.22 10.84 15.15
N SER A 36 -26.64 10.08 16.16
CA SER A 36 -26.10 10.10 17.52
C SER A 36 -25.52 8.75 17.91
N LEU A 37 -24.59 8.77 18.86
CA LEU A 37 -23.94 7.59 19.42
C LEU A 37 -24.27 7.46 20.90
N SER A 38 -24.59 6.24 21.32
CA SER A 38 -24.74 5.86 22.73
C SER A 38 -23.90 4.61 23.04
N PRO A 39 -22.91 4.69 23.95
CA PRO A 39 -22.50 5.88 24.69
C PRO A 39 -21.91 6.96 23.77
N HIS A 40 -22.00 8.22 24.21
CA HIS A 40 -21.35 9.31 23.48
C HIS A 40 -19.83 9.18 23.58
N ALA A 41 -19.17 9.15 22.42
CA ALA A 41 -17.71 9.14 22.32
C ALA A 41 -17.29 10.09 21.19
N GLY A 42 -16.75 11.26 21.56
CA GLY A 42 -16.36 12.29 20.59
C GLY A 42 -15.30 11.83 19.59
N ALA A 43 -14.40 10.93 20.03
CA ALA A 43 -13.37 10.34 19.16
C ALA A 43 -13.95 9.62 17.94
N LEU A 44 -15.16 9.05 18.05
CA LEU A 44 -15.78 8.25 16.98
C LEU A 44 -16.44 9.10 15.87
N LYS A 45 -16.36 10.43 15.96
CA LYS A 45 -16.96 11.38 15.01
C LYS A 45 -16.04 12.58 14.74
N ASP A 46 -14.76 12.50 15.09
CA ASP A 46 -13.83 13.62 14.94
C ASP A 46 -13.09 13.62 13.59
N GLY A 47 -13.35 12.61 12.76
CA GLY A 47 -12.78 12.47 11.43
C GLY A 47 -11.30 12.07 11.43
N LYS A 48 -10.78 11.57 12.55
CA LYS A 48 -9.37 11.14 12.67
C LYS A 48 -9.28 9.65 12.96
N GLU A 49 -8.59 8.95 12.06
CA GLU A 49 -8.36 7.51 12.16
C GLU A 49 -7.42 7.15 13.32
N SER A 50 -6.55 8.10 13.73
CA SER A 50 -5.59 7.95 14.83
C SER A 50 -6.20 7.96 16.24
N SER A 51 -7.46 8.38 16.39
CA SER A 51 -8.15 8.42 17.69
C SER A 51 -9.18 7.32 17.75
N TYR A 52 -9.32 6.70 18.93
CA TYR A 52 -10.26 5.61 19.12
C TYR A 52 -10.98 5.68 20.47
N ALA A 53 -12.09 4.95 20.57
CA ALA A 53 -12.73 4.61 21.83
C ALA A 53 -12.85 3.09 21.97
N THR A 54 -12.60 2.59 23.18
CA THR A 54 -12.87 1.19 23.53
C THR A 54 -14.32 1.04 23.95
N VAL A 55 -15.08 0.25 23.19
CA VAL A 55 -16.53 0.10 23.37
C VAL A 55 -16.93 -1.37 23.44
N SER A 56 -17.82 -1.71 24.38
CA SER A 56 -18.45 -3.04 24.46
C SER A 56 -19.71 -3.12 23.63
N GLU A 57 -20.51 -2.08 23.68
CA GLU A 57 -21.72 -1.94 22.90
C GLU A 57 -21.79 -0.50 22.43
N LEU A 58 -22.17 -0.30 21.16
CA LEU A 58 -22.28 1.02 20.57
C LEU A 58 -23.54 1.10 19.72
N THR A 59 -24.45 1.99 20.11
CA THR A 59 -25.71 2.21 19.40
C THR A 59 -25.59 3.45 18.52
N VAL A 60 -25.85 3.28 17.23
CA VAL A 60 -25.98 4.34 16.23
C VAL A 60 -27.46 4.62 16.03
N SER A 61 -27.91 5.85 16.30
CA SER A 61 -29.33 6.24 16.12
C SER A 61 -29.45 7.46 15.21
N GLY A 62 -30.27 7.37 14.18
CA GLY A 62 -30.48 8.42 13.17
C GLY A 62 -31.70 8.06 12.34
N LYS A 63 -32.33 9.03 11.68
CA LYS A 63 -33.56 8.78 10.93
C LYS A 63 -33.28 8.04 9.62
N ASP A 64 -34.04 6.98 9.31
CA ASP A 64 -34.05 6.31 8.01
C ASP A 64 -32.65 5.89 7.50
N LEU A 65 -31.79 5.35 8.39
CA LEU A 65 -30.43 4.95 8.02
C LEU A 65 -30.45 3.77 7.03
N THR A 66 -29.63 3.89 5.99
CA THR A 66 -29.43 2.87 4.95
C THR A 66 -28.12 2.13 5.11
N SER A 67 -27.08 2.79 5.63
CA SER A 67 -25.77 2.17 5.83
C SER A 67 -24.97 2.79 6.98
N VAL A 68 -24.03 2.02 7.52
CA VAL A 68 -23.03 2.48 8.50
C VAL A 68 -21.63 2.15 7.97
N TYR A 69 -20.71 3.08 8.10
CA TYR A 69 -19.29 2.91 7.80
C TYR A 69 -18.49 3.05 9.09
N ILE A 70 -17.66 2.06 9.38
CA ILE A 70 -16.97 1.90 10.66
C ILE A 70 -15.47 1.73 10.36
N LEU A 71 -14.64 2.48 11.07
CA LEU A 71 -13.19 2.28 11.08
C LEU A 71 -12.80 1.74 12.45
N PHE A 72 -12.04 0.66 12.48
CA PHE A 72 -11.50 0.07 13.71
C PHE A 72 -10.02 0.44 13.88
N ASP A 73 -9.51 0.52 15.10
CA ASP A 73 -8.08 0.82 15.37
C ASP A 73 -7.19 -0.39 15.08
N THR A 74 -7.74 -1.57 15.33
CA THR A 74 -7.08 -2.87 15.14
C THR A 74 -8.09 -3.86 14.57
N PRO A 75 -7.65 -4.95 13.94
CA PRO A 75 -8.55 -6.04 13.56
C PRO A 75 -9.40 -6.48 14.77
N VAL A 76 -10.71 -6.67 14.55
CA VAL A 76 -11.70 -6.91 15.60
C VAL A 76 -12.35 -8.29 15.52
N GLY A 77 -12.24 -8.95 14.37
CA GLY A 77 -12.95 -10.17 14.02
C GLY A 77 -14.44 -9.95 13.75
N ALA A 78 -15.15 -11.07 13.58
CA ALA A 78 -16.59 -11.03 13.42
C ALA A 78 -17.31 -10.56 14.70
N PHE A 79 -18.38 -9.78 14.55
CA PHE A 79 -19.18 -9.29 15.66
C PHE A 79 -20.66 -9.22 15.29
N GLU A 80 -21.54 -9.16 16.31
CA GLU A 80 -22.98 -9.07 16.06
C GLU A 80 -23.43 -7.62 15.86
N LEU A 81 -24.25 -7.38 14.85
CA LEU A 81 -25.01 -6.16 14.66
C LEU A 81 -26.49 -6.45 14.92
N SER A 82 -27.14 -5.65 15.78
CA SER A 82 -28.58 -5.72 16.01
C SER A 82 -29.32 -4.56 15.37
N ASP A 83 -30.50 -4.85 14.84
CA ASP A 83 -31.41 -3.82 14.33
C ASP A 83 -32.29 -3.21 15.43
N SER A 84 -33.21 -2.32 15.05
CA SER A 84 -34.11 -1.64 15.98
C SER A 84 -35.10 -2.58 16.70
N GLU A 85 -35.40 -3.74 16.11
CA GLU A 85 -36.32 -4.77 16.61
C GLU A 85 -35.59 -5.91 17.36
N GLY A 86 -34.26 -5.88 17.38
CA GLY A 86 -33.40 -6.84 18.08
C GLY A 86 -33.00 -8.07 17.25
N GLN A 87 -33.27 -8.08 15.94
CA GLN A 87 -32.72 -9.08 15.04
C GLN A 87 -31.20 -8.92 14.99
N ARG A 88 -30.46 -10.03 15.17
CA ARG A 88 -29.00 -10.05 15.13
C ARG A 88 -28.47 -10.68 13.86
N VAL A 89 -27.40 -10.11 13.31
CA VAL A 89 -26.62 -10.65 12.20
C VAL A 89 -25.13 -10.61 12.56
N LEU A 90 -24.40 -11.64 12.17
CA LEU A 90 -22.94 -11.64 12.28
C LEU A 90 -22.35 -10.86 11.10
N VAL A 91 -21.39 -9.97 11.36
CA VAL A 91 -20.73 -9.15 10.34
C VAL A 91 -19.22 -9.15 10.55
N ASN A 92 -18.48 -8.66 9.55
CA ASN A 92 -17.02 -8.54 9.56
C ASN A 92 -16.24 -9.87 9.65
N GLU A 93 -16.74 -10.92 9.00
CA GLU A 93 -16.07 -12.23 8.97
C GLU A 93 -14.69 -12.20 8.29
N ASN A 94 -14.43 -11.18 7.46
CA ASN A 94 -13.14 -10.96 6.80
C ASN A 94 -12.20 -10.02 7.57
N ASP A 95 -12.60 -9.61 8.78
CA ASP A 95 -11.80 -8.78 9.69
C ASP A 95 -11.29 -7.45 9.07
N PHE A 96 -12.18 -6.76 8.36
CA PHE A 96 -11.87 -5.47 7.77
C PHE A 96 -11.71 -4.39 8.83
N LEU A 97 -10.68 -3.56 8.65
CA LEU A 97 -10.46 -2.37 9.46
C LEU A 97 -11.42 -1.25 9.05
N HIS A 98 -11.67 -1.11 7.74
CA HIS A 98 -12.63 -0.18 7.14
C HIS A 98 -13.85 -0.96 6.65
N LEU A 99 -14.94 -0.91 7.40
CA LEU A 99 -16.10 -1.75 7.19
C LEU A 99 -17.32 -0.92 6.79
N PHE A 100 -17.84 -1.17 5.58
CA PHE A 100 -19.12 -0.65 5.12
C PHE A 100 -20.22 -1.71 5.30
N LEU A 101 -21.31 -1.33 5.99
CA LEU A 101 -22.47 -2.19 6.24
C LEU A 101 -23.71 -1.57 5.60
N ASP A 102 -24.28 -2.26 4.62
CA ASP A 102 -25.60 -1.94 4.06
C ASP A 102 -26.70 -2.53 4.94
N LEU A 103 -27.36 -1.66 5.71
CA LEU A 103 -28.41 -2.05 6.65
C LEU A 103 -29.66 -2.56 5.93
N THR A 104 -29.95 -2.05 4.73
CA THR A 104 -31.10 -2.49 3.96
C THR A 104 -30.89 -3.90 3.40
N SER A 105 -29.67 -4.22 2.97
CA SER A 105 -29.31 -5.59 2.58
C SER A 105 -29.29 -6.55 3.77
N LEU A 106 -28.82 -6.11 4.94
CA LEU A 106 -28.73 -6.96 6.14
C LEU A 106 -30.10 -7.24 6.81
N PHE A 107 -31.00 -6.25 6.85
CA PHE A 107 -32.26 -6.34 7.62
C PHE A 107 -33.52 -6.17 6.76
N GLY A 108 -33.39 -6.00 5.44
CA GLY A 108 -34.51 -5.85 4.50
C GLY A 108 -35.25 -4.49 4.58
N LYS A 109 -34.78 -3.56 5.42
CA LYS A 109 -35.39 -2.23 5.62
C LYS A 109 -34.38 -1.23 6.17
N LYS A 110 -34.73 0.06 6.08
CA LYS A 110 -34.01 1.14 6.75
C LYS A 110 -34.15 1.04 8.26
N GLN A 111 -33.16 1.55 8.98
CA GLN A 111 -33.10 1.46 10.43
C GLN A 111 -33.06 2.86 11.05
N ASP A 112 -33.85 3.08 12.10
CA ASP A 112 -33.69 4.29 12.92
C ASP A 112 -32.59 4.12 13.98
N ARG A 113 -32.19 2.86 14.22
CA ARG A 113 -31.20 2.48 15.21
C ARG A 113 -30.58 1.13 14.88
N VAL A 114 -29.26 1.04 15.04
CA VAL A 114 -28.53 -0.23 15.08
C VAL A 114 -27.55 -0.26 16.25
N THR A 115 -27.25 -1.45 16.76
CA THR A 115 -26.36 -1.65 17.90
C THR A 115 -25.26 -2.65 17.55
N LEU A 116 -24.00 -2.22 17.67
CA LEU A 116 -22.81 -3.02 17.46
C LEU A 116 -22.41 -3.68 18.80
N HIS A 117 -22.25 -5.00 18.82
CA HIS A 117 -21.85 -5.79 19.99
C HIS A 117 -20.37 -6.16 19.87
N LEU A 118 -19.50 -5.32 20.42
CA LEU A 118 -18.08 -5.36 20.13
C LEU A 118 -17.25 -6.04 21.23
N ASP A 119 -17.69 -6.07 22.48
CA ASP A 119 -16.91 -6.63 23.61
C ASP A 119 -15.50 -5.99 23.77
N LYS A 120 -15.47 -4.69 24.07
CA LYS A 120 -14.28 -3.89 24.37
C LYS A 120 -13.31 -3.77 23.20
N LYS A 121 -13.82 -3.67 21.98
CA LYS A 121 -13.01 -3.40 20.79
C LYS A 121 -12.80 -1.91 20.62
N LYS A 122 -11.75 -1.57 19.89
CA LYS A 122 -11.38 -0.19 19.61
C LYS A 122 -11.96 0.23 18.27
N VAL A 123 -12.84 1.22 18.30
CA VAL A 123 -13.41 1.85 17.10
C VAL A 123 -12.76 3.22 16.96
N SER A 124 -12.32 3.57 15.76
CA SER A 124 -11.72 4.86 15.46
C SER A 124 -12.75 5.88 15.01
N GLU A 125 -13.60 5.52 14.05
CA GLU A 125 -14.59 6.46 13.46
C GLU A 125 -15.86 5.71 13.06
N ILE A 126 -17.01 6.38 13.18
CA ILE A 126 -18.28 5.93 12.62
C ILE A 126 -18.91 7.03 11.79
N LYS A 127 -19.41 6.65 10.61
CA LYS A 127 -20.29 7.47 9.78
C LYS A 127 -21.56 6.69 9.49
N ALA A 128 -22.70 7.36 9.41
CA ALA A 128 -23.97 6.76 9.01
C ALA A 128 -24.54 7.53 7.83
N PHE A 129 -25.29 6.84 6.96
CA PHE A 129 -25.84 7.42 5.74
C PHE A 129 -27.32 7.05 5.59
N GLY A 130 -28.06 7.92 4.91
CA GLY A 130 -29.47 7.72 4.52
C GLY A 130 -29.57 7.53 3.00
N ASP A 131 -30.59 8.11 2.36
CA ASP A 131 -30.79 7.99 0.90
C ASP A 131 -29.82 8.84 0.05
N GLU A 132 -29.02 9.69 0.70
CA GLU A 132 -28.04 10.51 0.00
C GLU A 132 -26.98 9.63 -0.68
N PRO A 133 -26.42 10.08 -1.83
CA PRO A 133 -25.29 9.40 -2.45
C PRO A 133 -24.17 9.20 -1.43
N ILE A 134 -23.52 8.04 -1.47
CA ILE A 134 -22.40 7.75 -0.57
C ILE A 134 -21.11 8.29 -1.23
N PRO A 135 -20.25 9.03 -0.51
CA PRO A 135 -19.00 9.54 -1.07
C PRO A 135 -18.05 8.40 -1.51
N ASP A 136 -17.26 8.64 -2.55
CA ASP A 136 -16.24 7.69 -3.04
C ASP A 136 -15.11 7.43 -2.02
N THR A 137 -15.00 8.26 -0.99
CA THR A 137 -14.07 8.07 0.14
C THR A 137 -14.53 7.00 1.13
N VAL A 138 -15.77 6.52 1.03
CA VAL A 138 -16.27 5.38 1.81
C VAL A 138 -15.82 4.09 1.14
N GLN A 139 -14.94 3.36 1.81
CA GLN A 139 -14.35 2.14 1.29
C GLN A 139 -15.32 0.97 1.45
N ARG A 140 -15.60 0.32 0.33
CA ARG A 140 -16.45 -0.87 0.24
C ARG A 140 -15.58 -2.03 -0.20
N TRP A 141 -14.81 -2.53 0.74
CA TRP A 141 -13.89 -3.62 0.48
C TRP A 141 -14.65 -4.91 0.18
N GLU A 142 -14.21 -5.56 -0.89
CA GLU A 142 -14.51 -6.97 -1.16
C GLU A 142 -13.48 -7.84 -0.44
N PRO A 143 -13.81 -9.10 -0.08
CA PRO A 143 -12.83 -10.02 0.48
C PRO A 143 -11.60 -10.15 -0.42
N SER A 144 -10.46 -10.56 0.12
CA SER A 144 -9.31 -10.92 -0.72
C SER A 144 -9.71 -11.91 -1.81
N HIS A 145 -9.08 -11.84 -2.97
CA HIS A 145 -9.39 -12.71 -4.09
C HIS A 145 -9.29 -14.19 -3.69
N GLN A 146 -10.07 -15.06 -4.33
CA GLN A 146 -9.87 -16.51 -4.16
C GLN A 146 -8.72 -17.04 -5.05
N LYS A 147 -8.48 -16.37 -6.18
CA LYS A 147 -7.37 -16.59 -7.10
C LYS A 147 -6.96 -15.25 -7.70
N ALA A 148 -5.70 -15.06 -8.01
CA ALA A 148 -5.16 -13.83 -8.58
C ALA A 148 -4.55 -14.06 -9.97
N ASP A 149 -4.71 -13.11 -10.87
CA ASP A 149 -3.90 -13.02 -12.09
C ASP A 149 -2.49 -12.55 -11.73
N LEU A 150 -2.38 -11.56 -10.83
CA LEU A 150 -1.13 -11.01 -10.33
C LEU A 150 -1.16 -10.97 -8.80
N MET A 151 -0.12 -11.53 -8.16
CA MET A 151 0.17 -11.27 -6.75
C MET A 151 1.32 -10.28 -6.65
N LEU A 152 1.06 -9.13 -6.01
CA LEU A 152 2.07 -8.15 -5.65
C LEU A 152 2.45 -8.36 -4.18
N PHE A 153 3.68 -8.82 -3.94
CA PHE A 153 4.14 -9.15 -2.59
C PHE A 153 5.20 -8.14 -2.14
N GLY A 154 4.76 -7.17 -1.32
CA GLY A 154 5.61 -6.15 -0.71
C GLY A 154 6.01 -6.47 0.73
N ALA A 155 7.04 -5.81 1.23
CA ALA A 155 7.47 -5.97 2.61
C ALA A 155 6.62 -5.11 3.57
N HIS A 156 6.46 -3.82 3.27
CA HIS A 156 5.84 -2.84 4.14
C HIS A 156 4.70 -2.06 3.47
N SER A 157 3.90 -1.41 4.31
CA SER A 157 2.84 -0.49 3.87
C SER A 157 3.42 0.81 3.31
N ASP A 158 3.41 0.94 1.98
CA ASP A 158 3.84 2.06 1.12
C ASP A 158 4.66 1.58 -0.10
N ASP A 159 5.28 0.40 -0.01
CA ASP A 159 6.11 -0.18 -1.07
C ASP A 159 5.37 -0.27 -2.41
N GLU A 160 4.06 -0.53 -2.37
CA GLU A 160 3.17 -0.60 -3.54
C GLU A 160 3.09 0.72 -4.33
N HIS A 161 3.34 1.85 -3.67
CA HIS A 161 3.33 3.18 -4.26
C HIS A 161 4.75 3.71 -4.53
N LEU A 162 5.77 3.06 -3.98
CA LEU A 162 7.18 3.44 -4.12
C LEU A 162 7.88 2.59 -5.20
N PHE A 163 8.25 1.36 -4.85
CA PHE A 163 9.05 0.47 -5.71
C PHE A 163 8.21 -0.24 -6.75
N PHE A 164 6.92 -0.42 -6.45
CA PHE A 164 5.96 -1.05 -7.34
C PHE A 164 4.95 -0.04 -7.91
N ALA A 165 5.32 1.24 -7.89
CA ALA A 165 4.46 2.33 -8.28
C ALA A 165 3.81 2.03 -9.64
N GLY A 166 2.49 2.16 -9.70
CA GLY A 166 1.73 2.00 -10.93
C GLY A 166 1.24 0.59 -11.24
N ILE A 167 1.73 -0.47 -10.57
CA ILE A 167 1.22 -1.85 -10.80
C ILE A 167 -0.28 -1.94 -10.49
N VAL A 168 -0.71 -1.53 -9.30
CA VAL A 168 -2.12 -1.58 -8.88
C VAL A 168 -3.04 -0.82 -9.85
N PRO A 169 -2.81 0.48 -10.15
CA PRO A 169 -3.69 1.20 -11.06
C PRO A 169 -3.63 0.67 -12.50
N LEU A 170 -2.47 0.19 -12.98
CA LEU A 170 -2.35 -0.35 -14.34
C LEU A 170 -3.09 -1.69 -14.51
N TYR A 171 -2.84 -2.65 -13.62
CA TYR A 171 -3.35 -4.01 -13.79
C TYR A 171 -4.73 -4.19 -13.14
N ALA A 172 -4.94 -3.72 -11.92
CA ALA A 172 -6.24 -3.84 -11.26
C ALA A 172 -7.23 -2.80 -11.81
N GLY A 173 -6.82 -1.53 -11.80
CA GLY A 173 -7.72 -0.41 -12.14
C GLY A 173 -8.03 -0.30 -13.64
N GLN A 174 -6.99 -0.24 -14.49
CA GLN A 174 -7.16 -0.03 -15.93
C GLN A 174 -7.49 -1.32 -16.68
N ARG A 175 -6.81 -2.43 -16.37
CA ARG A 175 -7.00 -3.71 -17.08
C ARG A 175 -8.05 -4.62 -16.47
N GLY A 176 -8.48 -4.36 -15.23
CA GLY A 176 -9.49 -5.17 -14.55
C GLY A 176 -9.02 -6.58 -14.23
N LEU A 177 -7.72 -6.80 -14.04
CA LEU A 177 -7.17 -8.08 -13.61
C LEU A 177 -7.36 -8.28 -12.10
N ASP A 178 -7.42 -9.54 -11.68
CA ASP A 178 -7.46 -9.91 -10.27
C ASP A 178 -6.06 -9.73 -9.65
N VAL A 179 -5.82 -8.54 -9.09
CA VAL A 179 -4.54 -8.20 -8.44
C VAL A 179 -4.67 -8.34 -6.93
N GLN A 180 -4.02 -9.36 -6.36
CA GLN A 180 -3.93 -9.52 -4.92
C GLN A 180 -2.66 -8.87 -4.38
N VAL A 181 -2.81 -7.88 -3.50
CA VAL A 181 -1.69 -7.27 -2.77
C VAL A 181 -1.50 -8.02 -1.45
N VAL A 182 -0.25 -8.36 -1.16
CA VAL A 182 0.18 -9.06 0.06
C VAL A 182 1.35 -8.30 0.66
N TYR A 183 1.30 -8.07 1.96
CA TYR A 183 2.40 -7.50 2.74
C TYR A 183 3.00 -8.57 3.63
N LEU A 184 4.34 -8.61 3.72
CA LEU A 184 5.01 -9.48 4.67
C LEU A 184 4.75 -9.00 6.11
N THR A 185 4.86 -7.69 6.32
CA THR A 185 4.79 -7.11 7.66
C THR A 185 3.49 -6.40 7.94
N HIS A 186 3.21 -6.18 9.23
CA HIS A 186 2.13 -5.37 9.71
C HIS A 186 2.62 -4.17 10.53
N ASN A 187 1.74 -3.19 10.68
CA ASN A 187 1.97 -2.00 11.51
C ASN A 187 0.93 -1.82 12.62
N TRP A 188 0.47 -2.93 13.21
CA TRP A 188 -0.54 -2.95 14.29
C TRP A 188 -0.13 -2.23 15.57
N ASP A 189 1.17 -1.97 15.77
CA ASP A 189 1.70 -1.15 16.85
C ASP A 189 1.56 0.37 16.58
N THR A 190 1.14 0.74 15.37
CA THR A 190 0.83 2.10 14.97
C THR A 190 -0.66 2.27 14.69
N HIS A 191 -1.24 3.36 15.19
CA HIS A 191 -2.66 3.65 14.99
C HIS A 191 -3.00 4.21 13.61
N THR A 192 -2.01 4.60 12.81
CA THR A 192 -2.25 5.33 11.54
C THR A 192 -1.90 4.52 10.31
N ARG A 193 -0.75 3.83 10.31
CA ARG A 193 -0.22 3.20 9.08
C ARG A 193 -1.17 2.18 8.45
N PRO A 194 -1.90 1.35 9.21
CA PRO A 194 -2.87 0.46 8.59
C PRO A 194 -4.00 1.18 7.84
N HIS A 195 -4.45 2.32 8.35
CA HIS A 195 -5.45 3.13 7.65
C HIS A 195 -4.85 3.82 6.43
N GLU A 196 -3.63 4.33 6.54
CA GLU A 196 -2.90 4.91 5.42
C GLU A 196 -2.72 3.93 4.26
N LEU A 197 -2.35 2.67 4.57
CA LEU A 197 -2.28 1.56 3.60
C LEU A 197 -3.61 1.38 2.85
N LEU A 198 -4.73 1.25 3.59
CA LEU A 198 -6.03 1.01 2.97
C LEU A 198 -6.48 2.22 2.14
N ASN A 199 -6.24 3.43 2.65
CA ASN A 199 -6.51 4.67 1.93
C ASN A 199 -5.70 4.77 0.63
N GLY A 200 -4.42 4.41 0.65
CA GLY A 200 -3.54 4.40 -0.51
C GLY A 200 -4.00 3.41 -1.59
N LEU A 201 -4.23 2.16 -1.20
CA LEU A 201 -4.72 1.12 -2.11
C LEU A 201 -6.09 1.45 -2.72
N TRP A 202 -7.03 1.93 -1.89
CA TRP A 202 -8.36 2.34 -2.38
C TRP A 202 -8.26 3.47 -3.41
N THR A 203 -7.40 4.46 -3.14
CA THR A 203 -7.12 5.59 -4.03
C THR A 203 -6.51 5.12 -5.35
N ALA A 204 -5.60 4.15 -5.30
CA ALA A 204 -4.98 3.54 -6.47
C ALA A 204 -5.92 2.61 -7.28
N GLY A 205 -7.19 2.46 -6.85
CA GLY A 205 -8.23 1.72 -7.57
C GLY A 205 -8.44 0.28 -7.11
N MET A 206 -7.75 -0.18 -6.06
CA MET A 206 -7.97 -1.51 -5.51
C MET A 206 -9.31 -1.58 -4.76
N ARG A 207 -10.01 -2.73 -4.88
CA ARG A 207 -11.30 -2.97 -4.22
C ARG A 207 -11.36 -4.25 -3.40
N HIS A 208 -10.46 -5.20 -3.64
CA HIS A 208 -10.30 -6.41 -2.84
C HIS A 208 -9.32 -6.15 -1.70
N TYR A 209 -9.62 -6.67 -0.51
CA TYR A 209 -8.84 -6.40 0.69
C TYR A 209 -7.41 -6.99 0.59
N PRO A 210 -6.37 -6.24 0.95
CA PRO A 210 -5.00 -6.76 0.95
C PRO A 210 -4.82 -7.80 2.06
N VAL A 211 -3.84 -8.69 1.89
CA VAL A 211 -3.37 -9.52 3.01
C VAL A 211 -2.26 -8.79 3.73
N ILE A 212 -2.40 -8.62 5.03
CA ILE A 212 -1.37 -8.02 5.89
C ILE A 212 -0.77 -9.16 6.72
N GLY A 213 0.52 -9.43 6.51
CA GLY A 213 1.20 -10.58 7.09
C GLY A 213 1.34 -10.51 8.61
N PRO A 214 1.67 -11.64 9.25
CA PRO A 214 1.69 -11.77 10.71
C PRO A 214 2.97 -11.22 11.37
N PHE A 215 3.91 -10.70 10.59
CA PHE A 215 5.24 -10.31 11.07
C PHE A 215 5.28 -8.83 11.43
N PRO A 216 5.92 -8.43 12.54
CA PRO A 216 6.08 -7.02 12.88
C PRO A 216 7.03 -6.35 11.89
N ASP A 217 6.78 -5.08 11.60
CA ASP A 217 7.71 -4.26 10.82
C ASP A 217 9.00 -3.97 11.63
N LEU A 218 10.12 -4.56 11.22
CA LEU A 218 11.42 -4.43 11.87
C LEU A 218 12.48 -3.91 10.90
N TYR A 219 13.14 -2.84 11.29
CA TYR A 219 14.16 -2.20 10.46
C TYR A 219 15.52 -2.93 10.51
N SER A 220 16.13 -3.10 9.33
CA SER A 220 17.52 -3.53 9.18
C SER A 220 18.05 -3.12 7.79
N THR A 221 19.36 -3.17 7.58
CA THR A 221 20.02 -2.75 6.32
C THR A 221 20.78 -3.89 5.63
N SER A 222 20.52 -5.14 6.04
CA SER A 222 21.12 -6.33 5.44
C SER A 222 20.24 -7.55 5.71
N LEU A 223 20.41 -8.60 4.90
CA LEU A 223 19.73 -9.87 5.10
C LEU A 223 20.07 -10.49 6.47
N ASP A 224 21.35 -10.52 6.84
CA ASP A 224 21.79 -11.00 8.17
C ASP A 224 21.18 -10.17 9.31
N GLY A 225 21.06 -8.86 9.10
CA GLY A 225 20.40 -7.95 10.04
C GLY A 225 18.93 -8.28 10.21
N ALA A 226 18.21 -8.47 9.10
CA ALA A 226 16.80 -8.87 9.09
C ALA A 226 16.61 -10.20 9.84
N ASN A 227 17.37 -11.23 9.46
CA ASN A 227 17.37 -12.52 10.13
C ASN A 227 17.63 -12.40 11.63
N SER A 228 18.55 -11.53 12.04
CA SER A 228 18.86 -11.32 13.45
C SER A 228 17.72 -10.65 14.22
N VAL A 229 17.10 -9.59 13.67
CA VAL A 229 16.02 -8.88 14.36
C VAL A 229 14.75 -9.72 14.46
N TYR A 230 14.40 -10.46 13.40
CA TYR A 230 13.25 -11.36 13.41
C TYR A 230 13.45 -12.56 14.33
N LYS A 231 14.64 -13.16 14.33
CA LYS A 231 14.99 -14.21 15.30
C LYS A 231 14.86 -13.74 16.74
N ASN A 232 15.29 -12.50 17.05
CA ASN A 232 15.12 -11.91 18.38
C ASN A 232 13.65 -11.63 18.72
N ALA A 233 12.81 -11.36 17.71
CA ALA A 233 11.37 -11.21 17.86
C ALA A 233 10.62 -12.55 17.91
N GLY A 234 11.32 -13.69 17.77
CA GLY A 234 10.75 -15.04 17.90
C GLY A 234 10.32 -15.68 16.58
N TYR A 235 10.72 -15.13 15.43
CA TYR A 235 10.41 -15.66 14.11
C TYR A 235 11.63 -16.34 13.47
N THR A 236 11.37 -17.33 12.65
CA THR A 236 12.35 -18.14 11.93
C THR A 236 12.17 -18.02 10.42
N GLU A 237 13.16 -18.46 9.66
CA GLU A 237 13.05 -18.55 8.19
C GLU A 237 11.84 -19.41 7.76
N GLU A 238 11.59 -20.50 8.49
CA GLU A 238 10.46 -21.40 8.24
C GLU A 238 9.11 -20.69 8.39
N ASP A 239 8.98 -19.73 9.31
CA ASP A 239 7.72 -18.98 9.46
C ASP A 239 7.43 -18.13 8.23
N PHE A 240 8.46 -17.46 7.67
CA PHE A 240 8.32 -16.69 6.43
C PHE A 240 7.98 -17.60 5.25
N LEU A 241 8.70 -18.73 5.10
CA LEU A 241 8.45 -19.71 4.06
C LEU A 241 7.03 -20.29 4.16
N ALA A 242 6.56 -20.61 5.36
CA ALA A 242 5.21 -21.12 5.59
C ALA A 242 4.14 -20.11 5.13
N PHE A 243 4.31 -18.84 5.49
CA PHE A 243 3.39 -17.78 5.08
C PHE A 243 3.43 -17.57 3.56
N GLU A 244 4.61 -17.46 2.96
CA GLU A 244 4.78 -17.26 1.52
C GLU A 244 4.22 -18.42 0.69
N VAL A 245 4.47 -19.67 1.11
CA VAL A 245 3.89 -20.87 0.49
C VAL A 245 2.37 -20.87 0.61
N GLU A 246 1.81 -20.50 1.77
CA GLU A 246 0.37 -20.35 1.92
C GLU A 246 -0.20 -19.29 0.96
N MET A 247 0.44 -18.13 0.81
CA MET A 247 -0.04 -17.09 -0.11
C MET A 247 0.01 -17.55 -1.57
N LEU A 248 1.09 -18.20 -1.99
CA LEU A 248 1.22 -18.75 -3.33
C LEU A 248 0.16 -19.82 -3.63
N ARG A 249 -0.05 -20.77 -2.72
CA ARG A 249 -1.04 -21.84 -2.88
C ARG A 249 -2.47 -21.34 -2.79
N ARG A 250 -2.75 -20.41 -1.86
CA ARG A 250 -4.09 -19.84 -1.66
C ARG A 250 -4.54 -19.03 -2.86
N PHE A 251 -3.70 -18.13 -3.36
CA PHE A 251 -4.10 -17.21 -4.43
C PHE A 251 -3.75 -17.70 -5.83
N LYS A 252 -2.95 -18.76 -5.96
CA LYS A 252 -2.56 -19.36 -7.24
C LYS A 252 -2.23 -18.33 -8.33
N PRO A 253 -1.29 -17.39 -8.08
CA PRO A 253 -1.03 -16.30 -9.02
C PRO A 253 -0.39 -16.80 -10.31
N ALA A 254 -0.87 -16.33 -11.46
CA ALA A 254 -0.17 -16.52 -12.73
C ALA A 254 1.16 -15.74 -12.76
N VAL A 255 1.14 -14.51 -12.25
CA VAL A 255 2.32 -13.64 -12.12
C VAL A 255 2.56 -13.28 -10.66
N LEU A 256 3.79 -13.44 -10.19
CA LEU A 256 4.27 -12.89 -8.92
C LEU A 256 5.23 -11.71 -9.18
N VAL A 257 5.06 -10.61 -8.45
CA VAL A 257 6.00 -9.47 -8.46
C VAL A 257 6.44 -9.16 -7.03
N THR A 258 7.74 -8.98 -6.81
CA THR A 258 8.31 -8.63 -5.50
C THR A 258 9.66 -7.91 -5.62
N HIS A 259 10.32 -7.68 -4.50
CA HIS A 259 11.47 -6.79 -4.32
C HIS A 259 12.74 -7.21 -5.06
N ASP A 260 13.67 -6.25 -5.18
CA ASP A 260 15.06 -6.46 -5.54
C ASP A 260 15.78 -7.33 -4.48
N VAL A 261 16.66 -8.23 -4.94
CA VAL A 261 17.50 -9.09 -4.07
C VAL A 261 18.46 -8.28 -3.20
N ASN A 262 18.80 -7.06 -3.59
CA ASN A 262 19.57 -6.12 -2.79
C ASN A 262 18.70 -5.23 -1.90
N GLY A 263 17.37 -5.37 -1.95
CA GLY A 263 16.42 -4.58 -1.18
C GLY A 263 16.44 -3.12 -1.56
N GLU A 264 16.64 -2.85 -2.86
CA GLU A 264 16.73 -1.54 -3.47
C GLU A 264 17.83 -0.69 -2.83
N TYR A 265 17.45 0.08 -1.81
CA TYR A 265 18.34 0.92 -1.00
C TYR A 265 19.05 0.17 0.13
N GLY A 266 18.97 -1.17 0.11
CA GLY A 266 19.60 -2.04 1.11
C GLY A 266 18.68 -2.45 2.25
N HIS A 267 17.36 -2.24 2.16
CA HIS A 267 16.45 -2.57 3.27
C HIS A 267 16.45 -4.07 3.55
N GLY A 268 16.76 -4.47 4.78
CA GLY A 268 16.95 -5.88 5.12
C GLY A 268 15.68 -6.71 4.98
N THR A 269 14.50 -6.17 5.32
CA THR A 269 13.22 -6.89 5.14
C THR A 269 12.87 -7.09 3.66
N HIS A 270 13.25 -6.15 2.77
CA HIS A 270 13.05 -6.34 1.33
C HIS A 270 13.94 -7.47 0.82
N ARG A 271 15.21 -7.48 1.27
CA ARG A 271 16.16 -8.55 0.97
C ARG A 271 15.70 -9.90 1.51
N LEU A 272 15.13 -9.92 2.71
CA LEU A 272 14.57 -11.12 3.32
C LEU A 272 13.46 -11.68 2.44
N LEU A 273 12.44 -10.87 2.14
CA LEU A 273 11.33 -11.28 1.27
C LEU A 273 11.82 -11.74 -0.10
N ALA A 274 12.67 -10.96 -0.76
CA ALA A 274 13.25 -11.33 -2.06
C ALA A 274 14.07 -12.63 -1.98
N HIS A 275 14.68 -12.94 -0.83
CA HIS A 275 15.44 -14.17 -0.62
C HIS A 275 14.53 -15.39 -0.37
N THR A 276 13.60 -15.29 0.57
CA THR A 276 12.72 -16.39 0.99
C THR A 276 11.75 -16.77 -0.12
N ILE A 277 11.22 -15.80 -0.87
CA ILE A 277 10.22 -16.07 -1.92
C ILE A 277 10.77 -16.96 -3.04
N GLN A 278 12.07 -16.84 -3.36
CA GLN A 278 12.74 -17.69 -4.36
C GLN A 278 12.76 -19.17 -3.93
N THR A 279 12.82 -19.42 -2.62
CA THR A 279 12.71 -20.77 -2.04
C THR A 279 11.24 -21.19 -1.94
N ALA A 280 10.36 -20.30 -1.48
CA ALA A 280 8.93 -20.57 -1.32
C ALA A 280 8.24 -20.97 -2.63
N ILE A 281 8.64 -20.41 -3.77
CA ILE A 281 8.13 -20.82 -5.10
C ILE A 281 8.30 -22.32 -5.34
N LYS A 282 9.48 -22.86 -5.04
CA LYS A 282 9.77 -24.30 -5.21
C LYS A 282 8.98 -25.13 -4.21
N MET A 283 8.90 -24.67 -2.97
CA MET A 283 8.17 -25.36 -1.90
C MET A 283 6.65 -25.36 -2.14
N ALA A 284 6.11 -24.30 -2.74
CA ALA A 284 4.69 -24.22 -3.07
C ALA A 284 4.26 -25.28 -4.09
N ALA A 285 5.18 -25.74 -4.95
CA ALA A 285 4.98 -26.81 -5.91
C ALA A 285 5.25 -28.24 -5.35
N ASP A 286 5.71 -28.36 -4.09
CA ASP A 286 6.14 -29.63 -3.49
C ASP A 286 5.09 -30.21 -2.55
N THR A 287 4.61 -31.44 -2.81
CA THR A 287 3.61 -32.14 -1.99
C THR A 287 4.15 -32.65 -0.65
N GLU A 288 5.46 -32.70 -0.44
CA GLU A 288 6.04 -33.16 0.83
C GLU A 288 6.23 -32.01 1.85
N LEU A 289 6.10 -30.76 1.39
CA LEU A 289 6.34 -29.56 2.20
C LEU A 289 5.05 -28.79 2.49
N PHE A 290 4.92 -28.34 3.74
CA PHE A 290 3.74 -27.64 4.27
C PHE A 290 2.42 -28.40 3.99
N PRO A 291 2.24 -29.64 4.48
CA PRO A 291 1.09 -30.49 4.14
C PRO A 291 -0.26 -29.86 4.55
N ASP A 292 -0.31 -29.09 5.63
CA ASP A 292 -1.55 -28.38 6.03
C ASP A 292 -1.95 -27.28 5.04
N SER A 293 -0.99 -26.68 4.34
CA SER A 293 -1.24 -25.71 3.27
C SER A 293 -1.70 -26.43 1.99
N GLU A 294 -1.06 -27.55 1.64
CA GLU A 294 -1.47 -28.39 0.51
C GLU A 294 -2.90 -28.91 0.68
N VAL A 295 -3.24 -29.46 1.84
CA VAL A 295 -4.60 -29.98 2.11
C VAL A 295 -5.66 -28.89 1.95
N ARG A 296 -5.34 -27.64 2.30
CA ARG A 296 -6.27 -26.52 2.21
C ARG A 296 -6.37 -25.91 0.82
N TYR A 297 -5.26 -25.82 0.09
CA TYR A 297 -5.17 -24.98 -1.11
C TYR A 297 -4.60 -25.69 -2.35
N GLY A 298 -4.06 -26.90 -2.19
CA GLY A 298 -3.29 -27.63 -3.20
C GLY A 298 -1.86 -27.09 -3.35
N ILE A 299 -1.09 -27.70 -4.24
CA ILE A 299 0.21 -27.15 -4.67
C ILE A 299 0.01 -26.08 -5.75
N TRP A 300 1.00 -25.20 -5.92
CA TRP A 300 0.98 -24.20 -6.98
C TRP A 300 2.39 -23.77 -7.40
N GLU A 301 2.58 -23.59 -8.71
CA GLU A 301 3.78 -22.98 -9.29
C GLU A 301 3.35 -21.79 -10.18
N PRO A 302 3.77 -20.55 -9.88
CA PRO A 302 3.46 -19.39 -10.73
C PRO A 302 4.03 -19.55 -12.13
N PHE A 303 3.37 -18.99 -13.15
CA PHE A 303 3.90 -19.05 -14.51
C PHE A 303 5.07 -18.10 -14.74
N LYS A 304 5.07 -16.97 -14.03
CA LYS A 304 6.15 -15.99 -14.07
C LYS A 304 6.38 -15.32 -12.73
N VAL A 305 7.63 -15.02 -12.45
CA VAL A 305 8.06 -14.26 -11.26
C VAL A 305 8.99 -13.15 -11.70
N TYR A 306 8.62 -11.93 -11.36
CA TYR A 306 9.41 -10.74 -11.59
C TYR A 306 9.96 -10.20 -10.28
N LEU A 307 11.26 -9.92 -10.29
CA LEU A 307 11.92 -9.20 -9.20
C LEU A 307 12.22 -7.78 -9.67
N HIS A 308 11.96 -6.80 -8.81
CA HIS A 308 12.31 -5.41 -9.07
C HIS A 308 13.82 -5.29 -9.32
N LEU A 309 14.20 -4.54 -10.37
CA LEU A 309 15.61 -4.30 -10.77
C LEU A 309 16.44 -5.56 -11.11
N TRP A 310 15.82 -6.71 -11.33
CA TRP A 310 16.54 -7.91 -11.73
C TRP A 310 17.15 -7.79 -13.13
N GLU A 311 18.40 -8.23 -13.27
CA GLU A 311 19.20 -7.97 -14.48
C GLU A 311 18.86 -8.91 -15.63
N ASP A 312 18.40 -10.13 -15.35
CA ASP A 312 18.08 -11.09 -16.41
C ASP A 312 16.69 -10.81 -16.98
N ASN A 313 16.60 -10.85 -18.31
CA ASN A 313 15.37 -10.61 -19.07
C ASN A 313 14.59 -9.39 -18.56
N PRO A 314 15.21 -8.20 -18.60
CA PRO A 314 14.60 -7.00 -18.04
C PRO A 314 13.43 -6.54 -18.91
N ILE A 315 12.39 -6.04 -18.25
CA ILE A 315 11.25 -5.36 -18.84
C ILE A 315 11.18 -3.92 -18.32
N VAL A 316 10.52 -3.07 -19.09
CA VAL A 316 10.24 -1.68 -18.71
C VAL A 316 8.76 -1.41 -18.92
N LEU A 317 8.02 -1.25 -17.83
CA LEU A 317 6.60 -0.89 -17.89
C LEU A 317 6.43 0.56 -18.36
N ASP A 318 5.36 0.84 -19.10
CA ASP A 318 4.92 2.22 -19.32
C ASP A 318 3.93 2.62 -18.22
N LEU A 319 4.36 3.55 -17.37
CA LEU A 319 3.57 4.08 -16.26
C LEU A 319 3.13 5.52 -16.49
N ASP A 320 3.53 6.11 -17.63
CA ASP A 320 3.29 7.50 -18.00
C ASP A 320 2.19 7.62 -19.07
N GLU A 321 1.67 6.49 -19.58
CA GLU A 321 0.49 6.49 -20.42
C GLU A 321 -0.79 6.85 -19.63
N PRO A 322 -1.65 7.73 -20.17
CA PRO A 322 -2.95 8.04 -19.60
C PRO A 322 -3.87 6.82 -19.48
N LEU A 323 -4.41 6.57 -18.28
CA LEU A 323 -5.36 5.50 -18.02
C LEU A 323 -6.79 6.03 -18.12
N SER A 324 -7.60 5.42 -18.98
CA SER A 324 -9.01 5.80 -19.15
C SER A 324 -9.83 5.56 -17.88
N ALA A 325 -9.52 4.51 -17.11
CA ALA A 325 -10.19 4.20 -15.85
C ALA A 325 -10.02 5.30 -14.79
N PHE A 326 -8.97 6.12 -14.92
CA PHE A 326 -8.65 7.20 -13.98
C PHE A 326 -8.82 8.60 -14.58
N GLY A 327 -9.64 8.73 -15.62
CA GLY A 327 -9.96 10.03 -16.23
C GLY A 327 -8.77 10.67 -16.96
N GLY A 328 -7.83 9.85 -17.46
CA GLY A 328 -6.65 10.31 -18.18
C GLY A 328 -5.42 10.58 -17.29
N ARG A 329 -5.50 10.33 -15.99
CA ARG A 329 -4.33 10.25 -15.10
C ARG A 329 -3.49 9.02 -15.45
N THR A 330 -2.18 9.10 -15.28
CA THR A 330 -1.28 7.96 -15.54
C THR A 330 -1.26 6.98 -14.36
N ALA A 331 -0.68 5.80 -14.55
CA ALA A 331 -0.45 4.86 -13.45
C ALA A 331 0.42 5.49 -12.35
N PHE A 332 1.41 6.29 -12.76
CA PHE A 332 2.28 7.02 -11.83
C PHE A 332 1.56 8.16 -11.10
N ASP A 333 0.63 8.87 -11.75
CA ASP A 333 -0.22 9.86 -11.07
C ASP A 333 -1.04 9.21 -9.95
N MET A 334 -1.63 8.04 -10.21
CA MET A 334 -2.38 7.31 -9.21
C MET A 334 -1.49 6.79 -8.07
N ALA A 335 -0.25 6.38 -8.37
CA ALA A 335 0.71 6.01 -7.32
C ALA A 335 1.10 7.20 -6.44
N LYS A 336 1.25 8.41 -7.00
CA LYS A 336 1.46 9.65 -6.22
C LYS A 336 0.29 9.96 -5.30
N GLU A 337 -0.94 9.81 -5.81
CA GLU A 337 -2.15 10.00 -5.00
C GLU A 337 -2.28 8.96 -3.88
N GLY A 338 -1.98 7.68 -4.19
CA GLY A 338 -1.93 6.61 -3.19
C GLY A 338 -0.88 6.89 -2.11
N TYR A 339 0.35 7.22 -2.51
CA TYR A 339 1.42 7.57 -1.55
C TYR A 339 1.06 8.79 -0.70
N ALA A 340 0.32 9.77 -1.24
CA ALA A 340 -0.12 10.94 -0.48
C ALA A 340 -1.04 10.60 0.71
N CYS A 341 -1.65 9.41 0.72
CA CYS A 341 -2.39 8.87 1.85
C CYS A 341 -1.48 8.43 3.02
N HIS A 342 -0.19 8.16 2.77
CA HIS A 342 0.79 7.78 3.79
C HIS A 342 1.35 9.00 4.52
N HIS A 343 0.47 9.74 5.22
CA HIS A 343 0.82 10.99 5.90
C HIS A 343 1.99 10.85 6.87
N SER A 344 2.05 9.73 7.59
CA SER A 344 3.11 9.43 8.55
C SER A 344 4.46 9.14 7.90
N GLN A 345 4.52 8.85 6.59
CA GLN A 345 5.73 8.49 5.84
C GLN A 345 6.28 9.60 4.94
N GLN A 346 5.59 10.75 4.84
CA GLN A 346 5.98 11.87 3.97
C GLN A 346 7.31 12.54 4.35
N TRP A 347 7.86 12.26 5.53
CA TRP A 347 9.17 12.78 5.95
C TRP A 347 10.34 12.00 5.35
N THR A 348 10.09 10.80 4.81
CA THR A 348 11.12 9.93 4.24
C THR A 348 11.68 10.53 2.96
N TRP A 349 12.93 10.18 2.65
CA TRP A 349 13.62 10.74 1.47
C TRP A 349 13.01 10.28 0.14
N PHE A 350 12.30 9.14 0.11
CA PHE A 350 11.59 8.62 -1.05
C PHE A 350 10.46 9.55 -1.53
N THR A 351 9.91 10.38 -0.64
CA THR A 351 8.95 11.42 -1.01
C THR A 351 9.48 12.33 -2.12
N ARG A 352 10.78 12.63 -2.15
CA ARG A 352 11.38 13.46 -3.21
C ARG A 352 11.30 12.80 -4.56
N TRP A 353 11.42 11.48 -4.56
CA TRP A 353 11.47 10.67 -5.76
C TRP A 353 10.07 10.45 -6.35
N VAL A 354 9.05 10.22 -5.53
CA VAL A 354 7.65 10.12 -5.99
C VAL A 354 7.13 11.44 -6.57
N ASN A 355 7.67 12.59 -6.13
CA ASN A 355 7.23 13.92 -6.57
C ASN A 355 7.83 14.40 -7.90
N VAL A 356 8.50 13.54 -8.67
CA VAL A 356 8.95 13.89 -10.03
C VAL A 356 7.76 13.97 -11.01
N PRO A 357 7.89 14.64 -12.17
CA PRO A 357 6.79 14.79 -13.11
C PRO A 357 6.27 13.46 -13.68
N THR A 358 7.19 12.59 -14.13
CA THR A 358 6.87 11.31 -14.78
C THR A 358 7.67 10.16 -14.16
N ALA A 359 7.16 8.94 -14.23
CA ALA A 359 7.90 7.76 -13.80
C ALA A 359 9.20 7.59 -14.59
N SER A 360 9.25 8.05 -15.84
CA SER A 360 10.46 8.04 -16.68
C SER A 360 11.57 8.98 -16.19
N ASP A 361 11.25 9.98 -15.38
CA ASP A 361 12.24 10.90 -14.78
C ASP A 361 13.01 10.27 -13.62
N ILE A 362 12.53 9.14 -13.13
CA ILE A 362 13.14 8.37 -12.06
C ILE A 362 14.41 7.68 -12.55
N LYS A 363 15.53 7.89 -11.86
CA LYS A 363 16.85 7.30 -12.24
C LYS A 363 17.40 6.28 -11.26
N THR A 364 16.86 6.21 -10.06
CA THR A 364 17.33 5.31 -9.01
C THR A 364 16.14 4.52 -8.49
N TYR A 365 16.29 3.21 -8.44
CA TYR A 365 15.23 2.26 -8.05
C TYR A 365 13.94 2.44 -8.87
N SER A 366 14.05 2.55 -10.20
CA SER A 366 12.91 2.90 -11.05
C SER A 366 11.77 1.88 -10.93
N PRO A 367 10.52 2.33 -10.65
CA PRO A 367 9.41 1.41 -10.43
C PRO A 367 8.88 0.85 -11.77
N LYS A 368 9.52 1.23 -12.87
CA LYS A 368 9.26 0.73 -14.22
C LYS A 368 10.06 -0.54 -14.50
N GLN A 369 11.13 -0.81 -13.75
CA GLN A 369 12.17 -1.76 -14.13
C GLN A 369 12.08 -3.06 -13.33
N PHE A 370 11.82 -4.16 -14.03
CA PHE A 370 11.76 -5.50 -13.44
C PHE A 370 12.53 -6.47 -14.32
N GLY A 371 12.97 -7.60 -13.76
CA GLY A 371 13.53 -8.70 -14.55
C GLY A 371 12.78 -9.99 -14.29
N LEU A 372 12.66 -10.81 -15.33
CA LEU A 372 12.00 -12.11 -15.27
C LEU A 372 12.95 -13.14 -14.63
N PHE A 373 12.75 -13.37 -13.34
CA PHE A 373 13.56 -14.28 -12.52
C PHE A 373 13.22 -15.75 -12.80
N PHE A 374 11.94 -16.06 -12.90
CA PHE A 374 11.45 -17.42 -13.09
C PHE A 374 10.30 -17.44 -14.09
N ARG A 375 10.22 -18.50 -14.91
CA ARG A 375 9.12 -18.73 -15.85
C ARG A 375 8.90 -20.21 -16.13
N THR A 376 7.66 -20.58 -16.41
CA THR A 376 7.29 -21.88 -17.02
C THR A 376 6.74 -21.74 -18.44
N VAL A 377 6.50 -20.50 -18.88
CA VAL A 377 6.01 -20.14 -20.23
C VAL A 377 7.11 -19.45 -21.07
N GLY A 378 6.76 -18.96 -22.26
CA GLY A 378 7.68 -18.26 -23.17
C GLY A 378 8.28 -16.95 -22.61
N GLU A 379 9.40 -16.52 -23.19
CA GLU A 379 10.12 -15.29 -22.81
C GLU A 379 9.45 -14.01 -23.31
N ASP A 380 9.64 -12.91 -22.57
CA ASP A 380 9.15 -11.58 -22.95
C ASP A 380 9.94 -11.03 -24.15
N VAL A 381 9.23 -10.83 -25.25
CA VAL A 381 9.81 -10.31 -26.50
C VAL A 381 9.56 -8.81 -26.62
N GLY A 382 8.37 -8.35 -26.23
CA GLY A 382 8.00 -6.94 -26.15
C GLY A 382 8.69 -6.21 -24.99
N LYS A 383 8.98 -6.94 -23.91
CA LYS A 383 9.66 -6.47 -22.70
C LYS A 383 8.97 -5.27 -22.04
N ASN A 384 7.64 -5.26 -22.07
CA ASN A 384 6.84 -4.12 -21.59
C ASN A 384 5.59 -4.53 -20.79
N ASP A 385 5.36 -5.82 -20.57
CA ASP A 385 4.18 -6.32 -19.86
C ASP A 385 4.51 -7.62 -19.10
N PHE A 386 4.03 -7.75 -17.86
CA PHE A 386 4.22 -8.98 -17.09
C PHE A 386 3.50 -10.20 -17.71
N PHE A 387 2.43 -9.96 -18.48
CA PHE A 387 1.55 -10.98 -19.05
C PHE A 387 1.87 -11.38 -20.49
N GLU A 388 3.04 -11.02 -21.03
CA GLU A 388 3.44 -11.53 -22.36
C GLU A 388 3.47 -13.07 -22.40
N ASN A 389 3.00 -13.68 -23.48
CA ASN A 389 2.90 -15.15 -23.61
C ASN A 389 2.08 -15.86 -22.52
N LEU A 390 1.35 -15.10 -21.70
CA LEU A 390 0.31 -15.60 -20.83
C LEU A 390 -1.02 -15.32 -21.56
N THR A 391 -1.68 -16.37 -22.07
CA THR A 391 -2.93 -16.25 -22.83
C THR A 391 -4.15 -16.23 -21.90
N SER A 392 -5.26 -15.62 -22.33
CA SER A 392 -6.46 -15.31 -21.51
C SER A 392 -6.91 -16.41 -20.53
N ASN A 393 -7.55 -15.99 -19.43
CA ASN A 393 -7.96 -16.79 -18.27
C ASN A 393 -8.49 -18.22 -18.53
N ASP A 394 -9.16 -18.45 -19.66
CA ASP A 394 -9.67 -19.77 -20.06
C ASP A 394 -8.56 -20.80 -20.42
N GLU A 395 -7.43 -20.36 -20.96
CA GLU A 395 -6.27 -21.22 -21.25
C GLU A 395 -5.41 -21.46 -20.00
N TYR A 396 -5.30 -20.52 -19.06
CA TYR A 396 -4.69 -20.81 -17.74
C TYR A 396 -5.49 -21.88 -16.99
N ALA A 397 -6.82 -21.79 -17.04
CA ALA A 397 -7.70 -22.79 -16.44
C ALA A 397 -7.54 -24.17 -17.13
N GLU A 398 -7.24 -24.19 -18.43
CA GLU A 398 -6.93 -25.43 -19.15
C GLU A 398 -5.53 -25.98 -18.81
N ILE A 399 -4.50 -25.13 -18.71
CA ILE A 399 -3.16 -25.52 -18.26
C ILE A 399 -3.22 -26.07 -16.82
N GLU A 400 -3.98 -25.42 -15.94
CA GLU A 400 -4.22 -25.88 -14.57
C GLU A 400 -4.92 -27.25 -14.58
N ARG A 401 -6.03 -27.41 -15.34
CA ARG A 401 -6.72 -28.70 -15.52
C ARG A 401 -5.79 -29.81 -16.03
N LEU A 402 -4.93 -29.50 -17.00
CA LEU A 402 -4.00 -30.46 -17.56
C LEU A 402 -2.90 -30.83 -16.55
N SER A 403 -2.38 -29.86 -15.79
CA SER A 403 -1.39 -30.11 -14.74
C SER A 403 -1.95 -30.94 -13.58
N GLU A 404 -3.20 -30.70 -13.16
CA GLU A 404 -3.91 -31.49 -12.15
C GLU A 404 -4.21 -32.92 -12.65
N SER A 405 -4.44 -33.11 -13.96
CA SER A 405 -4.67 -34.44 -14.53
C SER A 405 -3.42 -35.32 -14.63
N LEU A 406 -2.22 -34.72 -14.54
CA LEU A 406 -0.94 -35.41 -14.64
C LEU A 406 -0.36 -35.84 -13.28
N SER A 407 -0.91 -35.38 -12.15
CA SER A 407 -0.26 -35.54 -10.83
C SER A 407 -0.56 -36.83 -10.05
N PRO A 408 -1.36 -37.81 -10.55
CA PRO A 408 -1.19 -39.19 -10.03
C PRO A 408 -1.22 -40.34 -11.04
N ALA A 409 -1.09 -40.12 -12.37
CA ALA A 409 -1.21 -41.23 -13.34
C ALA A 409 0.09 -41.66 -14.04
N GLU A 410 1.11 -40.79 -14.16
CA GLU A 410 2.29 -41.08 -15.00
C GLU A 410 3.51 -41.70 -14.27
N GLU A 411 3.40 -42.00 -12.97
CA GLU A 411 4.44 -42.80 -12.29
C GLU A 411 4.27 -44.33 -12.52
N ALA A 412 3.14 -44.77 -13.10
CA ALA A 412 2.84 -46.18 -13.32
C ALA A 412 3.28 -46.74 -14.70
N GLU A 413 3.71 -45.92 -15.66
CA GLU A 413 4.10 -46.38 -17.01
C GLU A 413 5.54 -46.01 -17.42
N ARG A 414 6.50 -46.17 -16.50
CA ARG A 414 7.90 -46.29 -16.91
C ARG A 414 8.20 -47.77 -17.17
N PRO A 415 8.42 -48.22 -18.44
CA PRO A 415 8.76 -49.61 -18.69
C PRO A 415 10.15 -49.92 -18.12
N THR A 416 10.20 -50.91 -17.24
CA THR A 416 11.41 -51.55 -16.75
C THR A 416 12.11 -52.28 -17.89
N GLY A 417 13.07 -51.61 -18.52
CA GLY A 417 13.98 -52.16 -19.52
C GLY A 417 15.34 -52.50 -18.91
N THR A 418 15.69 -53.78 -18.97
CA THR A 418 16.87 -54.46 -18.43
C THR A 418 18.23 -54.01 -19.04
N SER A 419 19.21 -53.70 -18.17
CA SER A 419 20.70 -53.88 -18.18
C SER A 419 21.48 -54.15 -19.51
N PRO A 420 22.79 -53.78 -19.65
CA PRO A 420 23.85 -54.24 -18.72
C PRO A 420 24.91 -53.23 -18.28
N ALA A 421 25.41 -53.50 -17.07
CA ALA A 421 26.60 -52.96 -16.47
C ALA A 421 27.88 -53.25 -17.28
N GLU A 422 28.77 -52.27 -17.35
CA GLU A 422 30.19 -52.47 -17.63
C GLU A 422 31.02 -51.75 -16.54
N SER A 423 32.09 -52.43 -16.15
CA SER A 423 32.82 -52.34 -14.89
C SER A 423 33.85 -51.20 -14.78
N LEU A 424 33.96 -50.62 -13.57
CA LEU A 424 35.14 -50.23 -12.74
C LEU A 424 36.53 -50.05 -13.40
N PRO A 425 37.48 -49.23 -12.87
CA PRO A 425 37.69 -48.98 -11.42
C PRO A 425 38.16 -47.55 -11.02
N GLY A 426 38.18 -47.30 -9.71
CA GLY A 426 38.88 -46.16 -9.12
C GLY A 426 40.35 -46.46 -8.83
N GLU A 427 41.16 -45.42 -8.69
CA GLU A 427 42.20 -45.30 -7.64
C GLU A 427 42.83 -43.89 -7.60
N SER A 428 43.06 -43.45 -6.37
CA SER A 428 44.16 -42.60 -5.85
C SER A 428 44.57 -41.29 -6.54
N GLY A 429 44.59 -40.22 -5.73
CA GLY A 429 45.86 -39.60 -5.33
C GLY A 429 46.50 -38.58 -6.27
N THR A 430 46.68 -37.37 -5.73
CA THR A 430 47.84 -36.45 -5.87
C THR A 430 47.49 -35.02 -6.32
N THR A 431 48.20 -34.14 -5.64
CA THR A 431 48.20 -32.68 -5.54
C THR A 431 48.65 -31.89 -6.79
N ALA A 432 48.24 -30.61 -6.79
CA ALA A 432 49.01 -29.39 -7.10
C ALA A 432 48.63 -28.61 -8.37
N ASN A 433 48.39 -27.30 -8.13
CA ASN A 433 48.54 -26.10 -8.98
C ASN A 433 47.90 -26.09 -10.37
N GLY A 434 47.15 -25.09 -10.81
CA GLY A 434 46.96 -23.71 -10.37
C GLY A 434 46.75 -22.89 -11.65
N THR A 435 45.67 -22.10 -11.75
CA THR A 435 45.61 -21.00 -12.73
C THR A 435 44.67 -19.92 -12.22
N GLU A 436 45.20 -18.70 -12.25
CA GLU A 436 44.64 -17.45 -11.79
C GLU A 436 43.37 -17.05 -12.57
N HIS A 437 42.40 -16.47 -11.87
CA HIS A 437 41.33 -15.67 -12.48
C HIS A 437 41.34 -14.27 -11.81
N PRO A 438 41.24 -13.18 -12.58
CA PRO A 438 41.58 -11.85 -12.09
C PRO A 438 40.45 -11.29 -11.23
N SER A 439 40.84 -10.79 -10.06
CA SER A 439 40.05 -9.98 -9.16
C SER A 439 39.43 -8.79 -9.90
N ARG A 440 38.09 -8.70 -9.91
CA ARG A 440 37.39 -7.45 -10.23
C ARG A 440 37.27 -6.61 -8.97
N THR A 441 37.87 -5.43 -9.04
CA THR A 441 37.68 -4.30 -8.13
C THR A 441 36.20 -3.92 -8.02
N PRO A 442 35.66 -3.69 -6.82
CA PRO A 442 34.39 -3.00 -6.66
C PRO A 442 34.55 -1.54 -7.12
N LEU A 443 33.66 -1.09 -8.00
CA LEU A 443 33.46 0.33 -8.28
C LEU A 443 32.82 0.96 -7.04
N GLU A 444 33.53 1.91 -6.42
CA GLU A 444 32.96 2.75 -5.37
C GLU A 444 31.79 3.58 -5.91
N PRO A 445 30.62 3.61 -5.25
CA PRO A 445 29.70 4.72 -5.40
C PRO A 445 30.20 5.89 -4.55
N SER A 446 30.94 6.80 -5.17
CA SER A 446 31.19 8.13 -4.64
C SER A 446 29.89 8.94 -4.70
N CYS A 447 29.16 9.02 -3.59
CA CYS A 447 28.20 10.07 -3.23
C CYS A 447 27.69 9.87 -1.78
N PHE A 448 28.59 9.65 -0.82
CA PHE A 448 28.26 9.82 0.59
C PHE A 448 28.32 11.31 0.92
N GLY A 449 27.15 11.95 0.99
CA GLY A 449 27.01 13.19 1.75
C GLY A 449 26.94 12.81 3.22
N ASP A 450 27.98 13.11 3.98
CA ASP A 450 28.04 12.92 5.42
C ASP A 450 26.81 13.55 6.12
N GLU A 451 26.02 12.74 6.83
CA GLU A 451 25.20 13.22 7.92
C GLU A 451 26.12 13.56 9.11
N PRO A 452 26.03 14.77 9.71
CA PRO A 452 26.72 15.01 10.95
C PRO A 452 25.98 14.25 12.06
N GLN A 453 26.69 13.35 12.75
CA GLN A 453 26.27 12.82 14.04
C GLN A 453 26.11 13.97 15.05
N SER A 454 24.91 14.55 15.10
CA SER A 454 24.52 15.56 16.06
C SER A 454 23.92 14.87 17.28
N GLY A 455 24.73 14.72 18.33
CA GLY A 455 24.24 14.40 19.66
C GLY A 455 23.04 15.28 20.04
N SER A 456 21.98 14.61 20.51
CA SER A 456 20.67 15.14 20.91
C SER A 456 20.72 16.47 21.69
N ASN A 457 21.79 16.72 22.44
CA ASN A 457 21.93 17.92 23.28
C ASN A 457 22.13 19.24 22.50
N SER A 458 22.62 19.23 21.27
CA SER A 458 22.89 20.46 20.50
C SER A 458 21.66 21.03 19.79
N ARG A 459 20.67 20.19 19.45
CA ARG A 459 19.43 20.62 18.77
C ARG A 459 18.52 21.42 19.70
N HIS A 460 18.45 21.05 20.97
CA HIS A 460 17.71 21.81 21.99
C HIS A 460 18.33 23.19 22.27
N LEU A 461 19.67 23.29 22.29
CA LEU A 461 20.38 24.56 22.42
C LEU A 461 20.13 25.50 21.24
N TRP A 462 20.09 24.98 20.01
CA TRP A 462 19.77 25.77 18.82
C TRP A 462 18.32 26.27 18.80
N LEU A 463 17.35 25.44 19.18
CA LEU A 463 15.94 25.85 19.28
C LEU A 463 15.72 26.91 20.38
N ILE A 464 16.43 26.79 21.52
CA ILE A 464 16.41 27.81 22.58
C ILE A 464 17.04 29.11 22.07
N LEU A 465 18.16 29.05 21.34
CA LEU A 465 18.80 30.25 20.78
C LEU A 465 17.91 30.95 19.73
N LEU A 466 17.19 30.18 18.91
CA LEU A 466 16.27 30.69 17.88
C LEU A 466 15.03 31.35 18.50
N SER A 467 14.48 30.77 19.56
CA SER A 467 13.36 31.36 20.31
C SER A 467 13.78 32.63 21.06
N LEU A 468 14.97 32.67 21.65
CA LEU A 468 15.52 33.86 22.30
C LEU A 468 15.79 35.00 21.31
N THR A 469 16.27 34.69 20.10
CA THR A 469 16.47 35.70 19.04
C THR A 469 15.15 36.21 18.49
N ALA A 470 14.16 35.35 18.27
CA ALA A 470 12.81 35.77 17.90
C ALA A 470 12.16 36.67 18.96
N ALA A 471 12.30 36.32 20.24
CA ALA A 471 11.81 37.15 21.35
C ALA A 471 12.51 38.51 21.43
N ALA A 472 13.83 38.56 21.20
CA ALA A 472 14.59 39.81 21.17
C ALA A 472 14.15 40.72 19.99
N ILE A 473 13.86 40.15 18.82
CA ILE A 473 13.35 40.89 17.66
C ILE A 473 11.98 41.50 17.97
N VAL A 474 11.07 40.73 18.58
CA VAL A 474 9.76 41.24 18.99
C VAL A 474 9.90 42.37 20.01
N LEU A 475 10.81 42.23 20.98
CA LEU A 475 11.07 43.28 21.98
C LEU A 475 11.60 44.57 21.33
N LEU A 476 12.50 44.46 20.35
CA LEU A 476 13.03 45.61 19.61
C LEU A 476 11.95 46.30 18.77
N ILE A 477 11.05 45.53 18.15
CA ILE A 477 9.91 46.07 17.41
C ILE A 477 8.97 46.84 18.35
N LEU A 478 8.66 46.28 19.52
CA LEU A 478 7.82 46.94 20.53
C LEU A 478 8.49 48.22 21.05
N LEU A 479 9.80 48.20 21.30
CA LEU A 479 10.55 49.38 21.72
C LEU A 479 10.53 50.47 20.64
N ALA A 480 10.70 50.09 19.36
CA ALA A 480 10.64 51.01 18.23
C ALA A 480 9.23 51.64 18.09
N ILE A 481 8.17 50.86 18.27
CA ILE A 481 6.79 51.35 18.30
C ILE A 481 6.59 52.34 19.46
N GLN A 482 7.08 52.01 20.65
CA GLN A 482 6.95 52.85 21.83
C GLN A 482 7.71 54.17 21.69
N ILE A 483 8.93 54.14 21.12
CA ILE A 483 9.69 55.35 20.76
C ILE A 483 8.92 56.19 19.72
N ARG A 484 8.30 55.56 18.73
CA ARG A 484 7.45 56.25 17.74
C ARG A 484 6.26 56.95 18.40
N ILE A 485 5.61 56.30 19.36
CA ILE A 485 4.49 56.86 20.13
C ILE A 485 4.96 58.05 20.98
N ILE A 486 6.10 57.92 21.68
CA ILE A 486 6.67 59.00 22.49
C ILE A 486 7.04 60.20 21.61
N ASN A 487 7.67 59.96 20.45
CA ASN A 487 8.04 61.02 19.51
C ASN A 487 6.80 61.69 18.88
N ARG A 488 5.72 60.94 18.63
CA ARG A 488 4.43 61.52 18.21
C ARG A 488 3.81 62.39 19.32
N LYS A 489 3.88 61.98 20.58
CA LYS A 489 3.43 62.79 21.73
C LYS A 489 4.25 64.07 21.90
N LYS A 490 5.59 63.99 21.81
CA LYS A 490 6.48 65.17 21.86
C LYS A 490 6.27 66.15 20.70
N ARG A 491 5.88 65.66 19.51
CA ARG A 491 5.54 66.54 18.37
C ARG A 491 4.18 67.22 18.55
N ARG A 492 3.21 66.59 19.22
CA ARG A 492 1.93 67.22 19.57
C ARG A 492 2.08 68.32 20.61
N THR A 493 2.94 68.15 21.62
CA THR A 493 3.19 69.17 22.66
C THR A 493 4.06 70.36 22.19
N ARG A 494 4.53 70.38 20.93
CA ARG A 494 5.24 71.53 20.33
C ARG A 494 4.38 72.37 19.38
N HIS A 495 3.10 72.01 19.22
CA HIS A 495 2.15 72.70 18.33
C HIS A 495 0.83 73.06 19.03
N GLU A 496 0.88 73.30 20.34
CA GLU A 496 -0.10 74.14 21.03
C GLU A 496 0.64 75.39 21.54
N PRO A 497 0.08 76.60 21.34
CA PRO A 497 0.78 77.89 21.46
C PRO A 497 1.29 78.23 22.86
#